data_AF-A0A7C4VQY0-F1
#
_entry.id   AF-A0A7C4VQY0-F1
#
_cell.length_a   1.000
_cell.length_b   1.000
_cell.length_c   1.000
_cell.angle_alpha   90.00
_cell.angle_beta   90.00
_cell.angle_gamma   90.00
#
_symmetry.space_group_name_H-M   'P 1'
#
loop_
_entity.id
_entity.type
_entity.pdbx_description
1 polymer ?
#
loop_
_entity_poly.entity_id
_entity_poly.type
_entity_poly.pdbx_seq_one_letter_code
_entity_poly.pdbx_strand_id
1 'polypeptide(L)' 'MDTILLILKAVAVLIGASMLGNWFLAELRSVKRKGLPWYTVYLSPPGMLVVVIVLVFPVLVWWIRR' A
#
# COMPACT_ATOMS: atom_id res chain seq x y z
N MET A 1 -1.83 29.43 -8.87
CA MET A 1 -1.57 28.91 -7.51
C MET A 1 -1.87 27.42 -7.39
N ASP A 2 -2.37 26.79 -8.45
CA ASP A 2 -2.83 25.39 -8.46
C ASP A 2 -1.71 24.36 -8.62
N THR A 3 -0.64 24.68 -9.34
CA THR A 3 0.47 23.75 -9.60
C THR A 3 1.22 23.37 -8.34
N ILE A 4 1.47 24.33 -7.44
CA ILE A 4 2.18 24.09 -6.17
C ILE A 4 1.34 23.14 -5.29
N LEU A 5 0.02 23.36 -5.22
CA LEU A 5 -0.90 22.47 -4.50
C LEU A 5 -0.93 21.06 -5.11
N LEU A 6 -0.89 20.96 -6.44
CA LEU A 6 -0.84 19.68 -7.15
C LEU A 6 0.44 18.89 -6.83
N ILE A 7 1.59 19.58 -6.86
CA ILE A 7 2.89 19.00 -6.49
C ILE A 7 2.85 18.53 -5.04
N LEU A 8 2.34 19.34 -4.11
CA LEU A 8 2.26 18.98 -2.70
C LEU A 8 1.41 17.73 -2.48
N LYS A 9 0.26 17.63 -3.15
CA LYS A 9 -0.59 16.42 -3.13
C LYS A 9 0.14 15.20 -3.67
N ALA A 10 0.85 15.33 -4.79
CA ALA A 10 1.62 14.23 -5.36
C ALA A 10 2.72 13.75 -4.40
N VAL A 11 3.48 14.68 -3.80
CA VAL A 11 4.51 14.37 -2.81
C VAL A 11 3.92 13.64 -1.61
N ALA A 12 2.78 14.09 -1.08
CA ALA A 12 2.11 13.42 0.03
C ALA A 12 1.72 11.96 -0.31
N VAL A 13 1.21 11.71 -1.51
CA VAL A 13 0.89 10.36 -1.98
C VAL A 13 2.15 9.50 -2.11
N LEU A 14 3.23 10.04 -2.68
CA LEU A 14 4.50 9.32 -2.83
C LEU A 14 5.12 8.95 -1.47
N ILE A 15 5.04 9.85 -0.48
CA ILE A 15 5.50 9.56 0.89
C ILE A 15 4.67 8.42 1.48
N GLY A 16 3.34 8.50 1.40
CA GLY A 16 2.45 7.44 1.91
C GLY A 16 2.74 6.08 1.26
N ALA A 17 2.91 6.05 -0.06
CA ALA A 17 3.25 4.85 -0.80
C ALA A 17 4.62 4.27 -0.38
N SER A 18 5.62 5.14 -0.20
CA SER A 18 6.96 4.74 0.22
C SER A 18 6.98 4.18 1.65
N MET A 19 6.23 4.79 2.57
CA MET A 19 6.11 4.31 3.96
C MET A 19 5.46 2.93 4.00
N LEU A 20 4.35 2.76 3.29
CA LEU A 20 3.62 1.49 3.24
C LEU A 20 4.45 0.38 2.57
N GLY A 21 5.13 0.70 1.46
CA GLY A 21 6.03 -0.22 0.78
C GLY A 21 7.22 -0.64 1.64
N ASN A 22 7.84 0.29 2.37
CA ASN A 22 8.96 -0.05 3.26
C ASN A 22 8.51 -0.93 4.44
N TRP A 23 7.29 -0.70 4.95
CA TRP A 23 6.71 -1.55 5.99
C TRP A 23 6.45 -2.97 5.47
N PHE A 24 5.85 -3.11 4.29
CA PHE A 24 5.66 -4.42 3.65
C PHE A 24 6.99 -5.15 3.41
N LEU A 25 8.02 -4.44 2.94
CA LEU A 25 9.36 -4.99 2.77
C LEU A 25 10.02 -5.41 4.10
N ALA A 26 9.79 -4.67 5.18
CA ALA A 26 10.25 -5.06 6.51
C ALA A 26 9.60 -6.36 6.98
N GLU A 27 8.31 -6.54 6.72
CA GLU A 27 7.59 -7.78 7.05
C GLU A 27 8.03 -8.95 6.17
N LEU A 28 8.24 -8.73 4.86
CA LEU A 28 8.85 -9.72 3.97
C LEU A 28 10.20 -10.22 4.51
N ARG A 29 11.06 -9.31 4.96
CA ARG A 29 12.35 -9.66 5.58
C ARG A 29 12.17 -10.41 6.89
N SER A 30 11.17 -10.07 7.70
CA SER A 30 10.81 -10.78 8.93
C SER A 30 10.37 -12.22 8.64
N VAL A 31 9.42 -12.42 7.72
CA VAL A 31 8.90 -13.73 7.27
C VAL A 31 10.01 -14.60 6.70
N LYS A 32 10.87 -14.03 5.84
CA LYS A 32 12.02 -14.74 5.27
C LYS A 32 13.00 -15.23 6.34
N ARG A 33 13.27 -14.42 7.37
CA ARG A 33 14.12 -14.83 8.51
C ARG A 33 13.47 -15.93 9.36
N LYS A 34 12.15 -15.96 9.45
CA LYS A 34 11.39 -16.97 10.19
C LYS A 34 11.15 -18.26 9.40
N GLY A 35 11.58 -18.34 8.14
CA GLY A 35 11.35 -19.50 7.28
C GLY A 35 9.86 -19.76 6.96
N LEU A 36 9.02 -18.74 7.14
CA LEU A 36 7.59 -18.84 6.93
C LEU A 36 7.25 -18.72 5.44
N PRO A 37 6.14 -19.31 4.98
CA PRO A 37 5.74 -19.25 3.59
C PRO A 37 5.46 -17.82 3.12
N TRP A 38 5.82 -17.51 1.87
CA TRP A 38 5.74 -16.16 1.27
C TRP A 38 4.36 -15.49 1.37
N TYR A 39 3.27 -16.27 1.34
CA TYR A 39 1.91 -15.73 1.43
C TYR A 39 1.56 -15.18 2.83
N THR A 40 2.31 -15.55 3.88
CA THR A 40 2.04 -15.09 5.25
C THR A 40 2.23 -13.58 5.43
N VAL A 41 2.97 -12.95 4.52
CA VAL A 41 3.16 -11.50 4.48
C VAL A 41 1.82 -10.81 4.22
N TYR A 42 0.92 -11.39 3.44
CA TYR A 42 -0.41 -10.81 3.19
C TYR A 42 -1.37 -10.93 4.38
N LEU A 43 -1.09 -11.84 5.32
CA LEU A 43 -1.80 -11.97 6.59
C LEU A 43 -1.33 -10.96 7.64
N SER A 44 -0.28 -10.20 7.35
CA SER A 44 0.20 -9.13 8.23
C SER A 44 -0.61 -7.84 8.05
N PRO A 45 -0.67 -6.95 9.06
CA PRO A 45 -1.32 -5.64 8.95
C PRO A 45 -0.91 -4.83 7.72
N PRO A 46 0.39 -4.67 7.37
CA PRO A 46 0.78 -3.95 6.16
C PRO A 46 0.41 -4.70 4.88
N GLY A 47 0.47 -6.03 4.87
CA GLY A 47 0.07 -6.85 3.72
C GLY A 47 -1.42 -6.76 3.42
N MET A 48 -2.29 -6.79 4.44
CA MET A 48 -3.73 -6.60 4.28
C MET A 48 -4.05 -5.21 3.72
N LEU A 49 -3.35 -4.16 4.15
CA LEU A 49 -3.54 -2.82 3.59
C LEU A 49 -3.25 -2.79 2.09
N VAL A 50 -2.17 -3.43 1.64
CA VAL A 50 -1.87 -3.56 0.20
C VAL A 50 -2.98 -4.29 -0.53
N VAL A 51 -3.45 -5.42 0.01
CA VAL A 51 -4.54 -6.21 -0.59
C VAL A 51 -5.82 -5.39 -0.70
N VAL A 52 -6.22 -4.69 0.36
CA VAL A 52 -7.42 -3.84 0.38
C VAL A 52 -7.29 -2.69 -0.63
N ILE A 53 -6.15 -2.01 -0.67
CA ILE A 53 -5.93 -0.90 -1.61
C ILE A 53 -5.96 -1.40 -3.06
N VAL A 54 -5.37 -2.56 -3.36
CA VAL A 54 -5.28 -3.06 -4.74
C VAL A 54 -6.57 -3.72 -5.21
N LEU A 55 -7.30 -4.45 -4.36
CA LEU A 55 -8.52 -5.17 -4.75
C LEU A 55 -9.79 -4.37 -4.52
N VAL A 56 -9.91 -3.71 -3.37
CA VAL A 56 -11.18 -3.08 -2.96
C VAL A 56 -11.31 -1.69 -3.56
N PHE A 57 -10.22 -0.92 -3.62
CA PHE A 57 -10.25 0.46 -4.09
C PHE A 57 -10.69 0.62 -5.56
N PRO A 58 -10.20 -0.18 -6.54
CA PRO A 58 -10.65 -0.05 -7.92
C PRO A 58 -12.12 -0.40 -8.10
N VAL A 59 -12.60 -1.42 -7.36
CA VAL A 59 -13.99 -1.85 -7.38
C VAL A 59 -14.91 -0.79 -6.80
N LEU A 60 -14.52 -0.18 -5.67
CA LEU A 60 -15.26 0.93 -5.07
C LEU A 60 -15.33 2.14 -6.01
N VAL A 61 -14.20 2.52 -6.62
CA VAL A 61 -14.17 3.64 -7.57
C VAL A 61 -15.03 3.34 -8.79
N TRP A 62 -14.98 2.11 -9.32
CA TRP A 62 -15.82 1.71 -10.44
C TRP A 62 -17.31 1.74 -10.08
N TRP A 63 -17.68 1.31 -8.88
CA TRP A 63 -19.07 1.29 -8.42
C TRP A 63 -19.63 2.69 -8.17
N ILE A 64 -18.86 3.60 -7.56
CA ILE A 64 -19.28 4.99 -7.30
C ILE A 64 -19.40 5.79 -8.60
N ARG A 65 -18.59 5.47 -9.61
CA ARG A 65 -18.59 6.19 -10.90
C ARG A 65 -19.65 5.67 -11.89
N ARG A 66 -20.44 4.67 -11.48
CA ARG A 66 -21.55 4.12 -12.25
C ARG A 66 -22.86 4.82 -11.90
#